data_AF-A0A2E9E8C4-F1
#
_entry.id   AF-A0A2E9E8C4-F1
#
_cell.length_a   1.000
_cell.length_b   1.000
_cell.length_c   1.000
_cell.angle_alpha   90.00
_cell.angle_beta   90.00
_cell.angle_gamma   90.00
#
_symmetry.space_group_name_H-M   'P 1'
#
loop_
_entity.id
_entity.type
_entity.pdbx_description
1 polymer ?
#
loop_
_entity_poly.entity_id
_entity_poly.type
_entity_poly.pdbx_seq_one_letter_code
_entity_poly.pdbx_strand_id
1 'polypeptide(L)'
;FFNLRSKKKTLGSFTETELLQVAEDLGVAASDVRQMEARLQSNDEAFDPEEEAFGANQFLENAVGDPAKIIENSDLKEAQQQKFVLAFSKLDKRLQEIIQKRWLDEPKSTLANLSKEFGVSAERIRQLEQIALKKLKQDV
;
A
#
# COMPACT_ATOMS: atom_id res chain seq x y z
N PHE A 1 -20.94 -20.04 -16.32
CA PHE A 1 -21.93 -18.94 -16.44
C PHE A 1 -22.89 -19.11 -17.61
N PHE A 2 -22.46 -19.02 -18.88
CA PHE A 2 -23.37 -19.17 -20.04
C PHE A 2 -24.16 -20.49 -20.05
N ASN A 3 -23.50 -21.61 -19.74
CA ASN A 3 -24.16 -22.93 -19.66
C ASN A 3 -25.15 -23.07 -18.48
N LEU A 4 -24.98 -22.27 -17.43
CA LEU A 4 -25.87 -22.27 -16.25
C LEU A 4 -27.17 -21.53 -16.56
N ARG A 5 -27.10 -20.44 -17.36
CA ARG A 5 -28.28 -19.71 -17.86
C ARG A 5 -29.14 -20.57 -18.79
N SER A 6 -28.53 -21.41 -19.64
CA SER A 6 -29.28 -22.31 -20.53
C SER A 6 -29.92 -23.50 -19.80
N LYS A 7 -29.38 -23.92 -18.65
CA LYS A 7 -29.94 -25.01 -17.83
C LYS A 7 -31.02 -24.51 -16.84
N LYS A 8 -31.06 -23.22 -16.54
CA LYS A 8 -32.04 -22.60 -15.63
C LYS A 8 -33.39 -22.41 -16.34
N LYS A 9 -34.35 -23.34 -16.09
CA LYS A 9 -35.72 -23.30 -16.64
C LYS A 9 -36.66 -22.32 -15.93
N THR A 10 -36.33 -21.90 -14.70
CA THR A 10 -37.19 -21.07 -13.83
C THR A 10 -36.43 -19.86 -13.31
N LEU A 11 -37.12 -18.74 -13.08
CA LEU A 11 -36.51 -17.48 -12.61
C LEU A 11 -36.07 -17.51 -11.12
N GLY A 12 -36.47 -18.52 -10.34
CA GLY A 12 -36.17 -18.65 -8.91
C GLY A 12 -34.75 -19.13 -8.59
N SER A 13 -34.41 -19.16 -7.29
CA SER A 13 -33.16 -19.74 -6.81
C SER A 13 -33.19 -21.27 -6.84
N PHE A 14 -32.05 -21.90 -7.10
CA PHE A 14 -31.95 -23.36 -7.08
C PHE A 14 -32.21 -23.91 -5.67
N THR A 15 -32.94 -25.01 -5.62
CA THR A 15 -32.97 -25.86 -4.41
C THR A 15 -31.63 -26.60 -4.25
N GLU A 16 -31.32 -27.05 -3.04
CA GLU A 16 -30.05 -27.72 -2.74
C GLU A 16 -29.81 -28.98 -3.61
N THR A 17 -30.88 -29.71 -3.94
CA THR A 17 -30.85 -30.89 -4.81
C THR A 17 -30.58 -30.53 -6.27
N GLU A 18 -31.18 -29.45 -6.79
CA GLU A 18 -30.94 -28.99 -8.16
C GLU A 18 -29.51 -28.44 -8.31
N LEU A 19 -29.01 -27.79 -7.27
CA LEU A 19 -27.67 -27.24 -7.28
C LEU A 19 -26.59 -28.33 -7.38
N LEU A 20 -26.76 -29.43 -6.66
CA LEU A 20 -25.86 -30.59 -6.74
C LEU A 20 -25.90 -31.26 -8.12
N GLN A 21 -27.09 -31.40 -8.71
CA GLN A 21 -27.24 -31.95 -10.06
C GLN A 21 -26.56 -31.06 -11.12
N VAL A 22 -26.73 -29.74 -11.00
CA VAL A 22 -26.08 -28.77 -11.90
C VAL A 22 -24.55 -28.76 -11.71
N ALA A 23 -24.07 -28.95 -10.48
CA ALA A 23 -22.65 -29.06 -10.16
C ALA A 23 -22.02 -30.31 -10.80
N GLU A 24 -22.70 -31.46 -10.70
CA GLU A 24 -22.29 -32.72 -11.32
C GLU A 24 -22.30 -32.62 -12.86
N ASP A 25 -23.37 -32.07 -13.44
CA ASP A 25 -23.51 -31.84 -14.88
C ASP A 25 -22.43 -30.92 -15.47
N LEU A 26 -21.96 -29.95 -14.68
CA LEU A 26 -20.95 -28.98 -15.10
C LEU A 26 -19.53 -29.38 -14.68
N GLY A 27 -19.37 -30.45 -13.87
CA GLY A 27 -18.09 -30.92 -13.36
C GLY A 27 -17.38 -29.92 -12.43
N VAL A 28 -18.14 -29.11 -11.69
CA VAL A 28 -17.61 -28.06 -10.78
C VAL A 28 -18.13 -28.25 -9.36
N ALA A 29 -17.53 -27.58 -8.38
CA ALA A 29 -18.01 -27.66 -7.01
C ALA A 29 -19.36 -26.95 -6.83
N ALA A 30 -20.19 -27.44 -5.90
CA ALA A 30 -21.46 -26.81 -5.53
C ALA A 30 -21.27 -25.34 -5.05
N SER A 31 -20.17 -25.04 -4.39
CA SER A 31 -19.80 -23.66 -4.02
C SER A 31 -19.68 -22.74 -5.23
N ASP A 32 -19.13 -23.26 -6.32
CA ASP A 32 -18.91 -22.49 -7.54
C ASP A 32 -20.24 -22.26 -8.24
N VAL A 33 -21.14 -23.25 -8.25
CA VAL A 33 -22.51 -23.08 -8.77
C VAL A 33 -23.28 -22.01 -7.98
N ARG A 34 -23.16 -21.96 -6.64
CA ARG A 34 -23.75 -20.88 -5.83
C ARG A 34 -23.19 -19.50 -6.20
N GLN A 35 -21.88 -19.38 -6.35
CA GLN A 35 -21.26 -18.11 -6.74
C GLN A 35 -21.68 -17.71 -8.16
N MET A 36 -21.80 -18.68 -9.07
CA MET A 36 -22.27 -18.46 -10.43
C MET A 36 -23.72 -18.02 -10.47
N GLU A 37 -24.57 -18.60 -9.62
CA GLU A 37 -25.97 -18.21 -9.45
C GLU A 37 -26.08 -16.80 -8.88
N ALA A 38 -25.36 -16.48 -7.79
CA ALA A 38 -25.39 -15.18 -7.17
C ALA A 38 -25.02 -14.06 -8.17
N ARG A 39 -23.98 -14.28 -9.00
CA ARG A 39 -23.57 -13.34 -10.05
C ARG A 39 -24.55 -13.27 -11.22
N LEU A 40 -25.31 -14.33 -11.48
CA LEU A 40 -26.32 -14.33 -12.55
C LEU A 40 -27.62 -13.64 -12.09
N GLN A 41 -27.91 -13.67 -10.78
CA GLN A 41 -29.07 -13.02 -10.17
C GLN A 41 -28.78 -11.57 -9.75
N SER A 42 -27.53 -11.22 -9.48
CA SER A 42 -27.15 -9.85 -9.18
C SER A 42 -27.30 -8.97 -10.43
N ASN A 43 -28.18 -7.98 -10.35
CA ASN A 43 -28.13 -6.83 -11.25
C ASN A 43 -27.15 -5.82 -10.64
N ASP A 44 -26.25 -5.27 -11.44
CA ASP A 44 -25.41 -4.16 -10.98
C ASP A 44 -26.31 -2.97 -10.66
N GLU A 45 -26.19 -2.44 -9.45
CA GLU A 45 -26.87 -1.19 -9.07
C GLU A 45 -26.19 -0.01 -9.77
N ALA A 46 -27.00 0.93 -10.25
CA ALA A 46 -26.48 2.15 -10.83
C ALA A 46 -25.71 2.96 -9.77
N PHE A 47 -24.53 3.46 -10.14
CA PHE A 47 -23.72 4.28 -9.24
C PHE A 47 -24.41 5.61 -8.87
N ASP A 48 -25.14 6.19 -9.82
CA ASP A 48 -25.89 7.45 -9.69
C ASP A 48 -27.29 7.29 -10.34
N PRO A 49 -28.28 6.76 -9.61
CA PRO A 49 -29.64 6.59 -10.12
C PRO A 49 -30.37 7.95 -10.20
N GLU A 50 -31.21 8.14 -11.22
CA GLU A 50 -31.98 9.37 -11.44
C GLU A 50 -33.19 9.54 -10.48
N GLU A 51 -33.60 8.47 -9.81
CA GLU A 51 -34.71 8.50 -8.83
C GLU A 51 -34.26 9.03 -7.45
N GLU A 52 -35.20 9.44 -6.60
CA GLU A 52 -34.98 9.92 -5.21
C GLU A 52 -34.34 8.88 -4.25
N ALA A 53 -33.86 7.75 -4.78
CA ALA A 53 -33.07 6.78 -4.06
C ALA A 53 -31.66 7.32 -3.76
N PHE A 54 -31.16 7.06 -2.55
CA PHE A 54 -29.77 7.35 -2.21
C PHE A 54 -28.84 6.49 -3.07
N GLY A 55 -28.20 7.11 -4.06
CA GLY A 55 -27.20 6.49 -4.93
C GLY A 55 -25.89 6.17 -4.20
N ALA A 56 -25.11 5.25 -4.79
CA ALA A 56 -23.82 4.85 -4.26
C ALA A 56 -22.84 6.02 -4.12
N ASN A 57 -22.95 7.02 -4.99
CA ASN A 57 -22.22 8.29 -4.91
C ASN A 57 -22.42 9.08 -3.62
N GLN A 58 -23.52 8.90 -2.88
CA GLN A 58 -23.84 9.68 -1.68
C GLN A 58 -23.26 9.09 -0.39
N PHE A 59 -22.95 7.80 -0.36
CA PHE A 59 -22.44 7.10 0.83
C PHE A 59 -21.05 6.50 0.66
N LEU A 60 -20.54 6.37 -0.57
CA LEU A 60 -19.18 5.92 -0.82
C LEU A 60 -18.19 7.07 -0.58
N GLU A 61 -17.35 6.93 0.43
CA GLU A 61 -16.26 7.86 0.71
C GLU A 61 -15.10 7.66 -0.27
N ASN A 62 -14.57 8.75 -0.81
CA ASN A 62 -13.28 8.72 -1.49
C ASN A 62 -12.14 8.76 -0.46
N ALA A 63 -11.64 7.58 -0.10
CA ALA A 63 -10.58 7.42 0.89
C ALA A 63 -9.25 8.13 0.54
N VAL A 64 -9.04 8.51 -0.73
CA VAL A 64 -7.79 9.14 -1.22
C VAL A 64 -7.92 10.67 -1.34
N GLY A 65 -9.15 11.19 -1.36
CA GLY A 65 -9.45 12.56 -1.78
C GLY A 65 -9.61 13.59 -0.65
N ASP A 66 -9.37 13.23 0.60
CA ASP A 66 -9.55 14.16 1.72
C ASP A 66 -8.50 15.30 1.66
N PRO A 67 -8.92 16.55 1.33
CA PRO A 67 -7.99 17.66 1.16
C PRO A 67 -7.27 18.00 2.47
N ALA A 68 -7.90 17.77 3.63
CA ALA A 68 -7.27 18.01 4.92
C ALA A 68 -6.07 17.07 5.12
N LYS A 69 -6.25 15.77 4.83
CA LYS A 69 -5.14 14.78 4.89
C LYS A 69 -4.06 15.07 3.86
N ILE A 70 -4.40 15.54 2.67
CA ILE A 70 -3.41 15.88 1.63
C ILE A 70 -2.51 17.03 2.11
N ILE A 71 -3.12 18.10 2.63
CA ILE A 71 -2.39 19.26 3.16
C ILE A 71 -1.58 18.84 4.39
N GLU A 72 -2.18 18.13 5.34
CA GLU A 72 -1.49 17.62 6.54
C GLU A 72 -0.26 16.79 6.15
N ASN A 73 -0.39 15.85 5.21
CA ASN A 73 0.74 15.05 4.76
C ASN A 73 1.84 15.90 4.08
N SER A 74 1.47 16.94 3.34
CA SER A 74 2.41 17.87 2.73
C SER A 74 3.18 18.65 3.81
N ASP A 75 2.46 19.25 4.75
CA ASP A 75 3.02 20.05 5.83
C ASP A 75 3.90 19.20 6.75
N LEU A 76 3.47 17.98 7.07
CA LEU A 76 4.27 17.03 7.84
C LEU A 76 5.56 16.65 7.12
N LYS A 77 5.52 16.40 5.81
CA LYS A 77 6.72 16.11 5.01
C LYS A 77 7.67 17.29 5.00
N GLU A 78 7.17 18.51 4.79
CA GLU A 78 8.00 19.71 4.78
C GLU A 78 8.64 19.95 6.16
N ALA A 79 7.85 19.86 7.23
CA ALA A 79 8.34 19.99 8.60
C ALA A 79 9.40 18.93 8.94
N GLN A 80 9.19 17.67 8.55
CA GLN A 80 10.17 16.59 8.73
C GLN A 80 11.46 16.86 7.94
N GLN A 81 11.36 17.32 6.70
CA GLN A 81 12.51 17.67 5.88
C GLN A 81 13.31 18.83 6.50
N GLN A 82 12.63 19.89 6.92
CA GLN A 82 13.28 21.03 7.57
C GLN A 82 14.00 20.61 8.86
N LYS A 83 13.35 19.79 9.72
CA LYS A 83 13.97 19.23 10.92
C LYS A 83 15.20 18.39 10.59
N PHE A 84 15.10 17.51 9.58
CA PHE A 84 16.22 16.70 9.14
C PHE A 84 17.41 17.56 8.69
N VAL A 85 17.17 18.58 7.86
CA VAL A 85 18.23 19.48 7.38
C VAL A 85 18.91 20.21 8.54
N LEU A 86 18.13 20.71 9.51
CA LEU A 86 18.66 21.35 10.70
C LEU A 86 19.48 20.38 11.55
N ALA A 87 18.96 19.18 11.83
CA ALA A 87 19.67 18.13 12.57
C ALA A 87 20.98 17.73 11.87
N PHE A 88 20.93 17.55 10.55
CA PHE A 88 22.08 17.21 9.73
C PHE A 88 23.15 18.30 9.77
N SER A 89 22.74 19.57 9.71
CA SER A 89 23.66 20.73 9.77
C SER A 89 24.42 20.85 11.11
N LYS A 90 23.86 20.33 12.21
CA LYS A 90 24.49 20.31 13.54
C LYS A 90 25.54 19.21 13.72
N LEU A 91 25.56 18.21 12.83
CA LEU A 91 26.57 17.16 12.87
C LEU A 91 27.95 17.73 12.52
N ASP A 92 29.00 17.11 13.08
CA ASP A 92 30.38 17.42 12.66
C ASP A 92 30.56 17.10 11.17
N LYS A 93 31.34 17.92 10.44
CA LYS A 93 31.57 17.74 8.98
C LYS A 93 31.95 16.31 8.60
N ARG A 94 32.82 15.68 9.38
CA ARG A 94 33.22 14.28 9.18
C ARG A 94 32.06 13.30 9.30
N LEU A 95 31.13 13.53 10.23
CA LEU A 95 29.94 12.69 10.40
C LEU A 95 28.94 12.91 9.27
N GLN A 96 28.77 14.16 8.82
CA GLN A 96 27.95 14.50 7.64
C GLN A 96 28.42 13.74 6.41
N GLU A 97 29.73 13.79 6.10
CA GLU A 97 30.31 13.10 4.95
C GLU A 97 30.12 11.58 5.02
N ILE A 98 30.32 10.97 6.18
CA ILE A 98 30.13 9.52 6.38
C ILE A 98 28.67 9.13 6.14
N ILE A 99 27.71 9.88 6.69
CA ILE A 99 26.28 9.59 6.51
C ILE A 99 25.85 9.83 5.07
N GLN A 100 26.29 10.93 4.46
CA GLN A 100 25.99 11.27 3.08
C GLN A 100 26.43 10.16 2.13
N LYS A 101 27.72 9.78 2.18
CA LYS A 101 28.27 8.75 1.29
C LYS A 101 27.67 7.37 1.49
N ARG A 102 27.19 7.05 2.70
CA ARG A 102 26.65 5.72 3.02
C ARG A 102 25.14 5.59 2.80
N TRP A 103 24.38 6.67 2.94
CA TRP A 103 22.92 6.63 2.95
C TRP A 103 22.26 7.49 1.88
N LEU A 104 22.84 8.65 1.56
CA LEU A 104 22.22 9.67 0.70
C LEU A 104 22.75 9.66 -0.74
N ASP A 105 24.03 9.31 -0.94
CA ASP A 105 24.63 9.27 -2.28
C ASP A 105 24.27 7.99 -3.04
N GLU A 106 24.27 8.08 -4.37
CA GLU A 106 24.17 6.95 -5.28
C GLU A 106 25.37 6.94 -6.24
N PRO A 107 26.20 5.86 -6.29
CA PRO A 107 26.11 4.63 -5.50
C PRO A 107 26.60 4.82 -4.06
N LYS A 108 26.00 4.07 -3.13
CA LYS A 108 26.35 4.09 -1.70
C LYS A 108 27.74 3.51 -1.46
N SER A 109 28.56 4.22 -0.69
CA SER A 109 29.89 3.79 -0.29
C SER A 109 29.84 2.68 0.77
N THR A 110 30.70 1.68 0.61
CA THR A 110 30.88 0.61 1.62
C THR A 110 31.76 1.09 2.78
N LEU A 111 31.64 0.43 3.93
CA LEU A 111 32.52 0.66 5.08
C LEU A 111 34.01 0.53 4.75
N ALA A 112 34.36 -0.41 3.87
CA ALA A 112 35.74 -0.62 3.43
C ALA A 112 36.26 0.56 2.59
N ASN A 113 35.43 1.13 1.71
CA ASN A 113 35.82 2.28 0.92
C ASN A 113 36.02 3.52 1.80
N LEU A 114 35.09 3.77 2.73
CA LEU A 114 35.21 4.85 3.70
C LEU A 114 36.42 4.67 4.64
N SER A 115 36.73 3.44 5.03
CA SER A 115 37.92 3.16 5.86
C SER A 115 39.22 3.54 5.15
N LYS A 116 39.32 3.28 3.85
CA LYS A 116 40.48 3.64 3.02
C LYS A 116 40.56 5.14 2.83
N GLU A 117 39.43 5.79 2.57
CA GLU A 117 39.36 7.24 2.35
C GLU A 117 39.74 8.05 3.59
N PHE A 118 39.19 7.68 4.75
CA PHE A 118 39.41 8.40 6.01
C PHE A 118 40.62 7.87 6.81
N GLY A 119 41.34 6.86 6.32
CA GLY A 119 42.53 6.29 6.97
C GLY A 119 42.25 5.68 8.35
N VAL A 120 41.04 5.18 8.61
CA VAL A 120 40.63 4.59 9.89
C VAL A 120 40.01 3.22 9.67
N SER A 121 39.95 2.37 10.69
CA SER A 121 39.36 1.04 10.55
C SER A 121 37.87 1.10 10.17
N ALA A 122 37.37 0.06 9.49
CA ALA A 122 35.95 -0.07 9.14
C ALA A 122 35.05 -0.05 10.39
N GLU A 123 35.51 -0.64 11.49
CA GLU A 123 34.79 -0.60 12.77
C GLU A 123 34.70 0.83 13.33
N ARG A 124 35.76 1.64 13.16
CA ARG A 124 35.72 3.04 13.57
C ARG A 124 34.70 3.84 12.75
N ILE A 125 34.61 3.61 11.44
CA ILE A 125 33.57 4.24 10.60
C ILE A 125 32.17 3.82 11.07
N ARG A 126 31.97 2.53 11.38
CA ARG A 126 30.70 2.03 11.93
C ARG A 126 30.33 2.74 13.23
N GLN A 127 31.27 2.94 14.15
CA GLN A 127 31.02 3.66 15.39
C GLN A 127 30.62 5.12 15.14
N LEU A 128 31.33 5.83 14.25
CA LEU A 128 31.02 7.20 13.89
C LEU A 128 29.62 7.33 13.27
N GLU A 129 29.25 6.40 12.39
CA GLU A 129 27.90 6.31 11.84
C GLU A 129 26.84 6.16 12.95
N GLN A 130 27.03 5.22 13.88
CA GLN A 130 26.07 5.01 14.98
C GLN A 130 25.91 6.26 15.85
N ILE A 131 27.00 7.00 16.08
CA ILE A 131 26.96 8.29 16.79
C ILE A 131 26.14 9.32 16.00
N ALA A 132 26.38 9.42 14.69
CA ALA A 132 25.65 10.36 13.83
C ALA A 132 24.15 10.03 13.78
N LEU A 133 23.77 8.76 13.59
CA LEU A 133 22.38 8.31 13.59
C LEU A 133 21.69 8.57 14.92
N LYS A 134 22.40 8.37 16.04
CA LYS A 134 21.86 8.68 17.37
C LYS A 134 21.59 10.18 17.54
N LYS A 135 22.50 11.04 17.07
CA LYS A 135 22.31 12.50 17.10
C LYS A 135 21.13 12.92 16.21
N LEU A 136 21.04 12.41 14.98
CA LEU A 136 19.92 12.70 14.07
C LEU A 136 18.57 12.29 14.68
N LYS A 137 18.50 11.13 15.35
CA LYS A 137 17.27 10.66 15.99
C LYS A 137 16.88 11.48 17.24
N GLN A 138 17.82 12.17 17.88
CA GLN A 138 17.53 13.03 19.02
C GLN A 138 17.00 14.41 18.59
N ASP A 139 17.43 14.89 17.41
CA ASP A 139 17.08 16.21 16.89
C ASP A 139 15.84 16.21 15.96
N VAL A 140 15.39 15.05 15.48
CA VAL A 140 14.21 14.86 14.61
C VAL A 140 12.99 14.43 15.42
#